data_AF-A0A608MMB5-F1
#
_entry.id   AF-A0A608MMB5-F1
#
_cell.length_a   1.000
_cell.length_b   1.000
_cell.length_c   1.000
_cell.angle_alpha   90.00
_cell.angle_beta   90.00
_cell.angle_gamma   90.00
#
_symmetry.space_group_name_H-M   'P 1'
#
loop_
_entity.id
_entity.type
_entity.pdbx_description
1 polymer ?
#
loop_
_entity_poly.entity_id
_entity_poly.type
_entity_poly.pdbx_seq_one_letter_code
_entity_poly.pdbx_strand_id
1 'polypeptide(L)'
;SWTLSFTAPTREEAQKVLAGYIQYISDIVVKETLENIRNQLEIKTRYEQEKLAMDRVRLKNQLDANIQRLHYSLEIANAAGIKRPVYSNGQAVKDDPDFSISLGADGISRKLEIEKGVTDVAEIDGDLRNRQYHVEQLAAMNVSDVKFTPFKYQLSPSLPVKKDGPGKAIIIILAALIGGMMACGGVLLRHAMVSRKMENALAIDERLV
;
A
#
# COMPACT_ATOMS: atom_id res chain seq x y z
N SER A 1 -18.08 12.00 -0.93
CA SER A 1 -18.17 11.71 -2.37
C SER A 1 -17.33 12.73 -3.11
N TRP A 2 -16.79 12.37 -4.27
CA TRP A 2 -15.99 13.26 -5.12
C TRP A 2 -16.72 13.46 -6.45
N THR A 3 -16.66 14.68 -6.99
CA THR A 3 -17.26 15.00 -8.31
C THR A 3 -16.14 15.14 -9.33
N LEU A 4 -16.20 14.32 -10.38
CA LEU A 4 -15.30 14.38 -11.51
C LEU A 4 -16.01 15.04 -12.68
N SER A 5 -15.35 15.97 -13.35
CA SER A 5 -15.88 16.66 -14.53
C SER A 5 -14.80 16.76 -15.62
N PHE A 6 -15.25 16.80 -16.86
CA PHE A 6 -14.40 16.98 -18.03
C PHE A 6 -15.17 17.77 -19.10
N THR A 7 -14.49 18.73 -19.71
CA THR A 7 -15.08 19.63 -20.71
C THR A 7 -14.47 19.35 -22.07
N ALA A 8 -15.32 19.09 -23.06
CA ALA A 8 -14.92 18.86 -24.45
C ALA A 8 -15.79 19.67 -25.43
N PRO A 9 -15.36 19.83 -26.70
CA PRO A 9 -16.14 20.52 -27.73
C PRO A 9 -17.52 19.91 -27.97
N THR A 10 -17.64 18.58 -27.90
CA THR A 10 -18.90 17.86 -28.09
C THR A 10 -19.33 17.11 -26.84
N ARG A 11 -20.65 16.92 -26.68
CA ARG A 11 -21.25 16.25 -25.52
C ARG A 11 -20.84 14.78 -25.43
N GLU A 12 -20.77 14.10 -26.57
CA GLU A 12 -20.37 12.70 -26.70
C GLU A 12 -18.89 12.51 -26.35
N GLU A 13 -18.01 13.41 -26.83
CA GLU A 13 -16.60 13.38 -26.51
C GLU A 13 -16.34 13.62 -25.02
N ALA A 14 -17.05 14.59 -24.42
CA ALA A 14 -16.91 14.88 -22.99
C ALA A 14 -17.23 13.65 -22.12
N GLN A 15 -18.32 12.95 -22.44
CA GLN A 15 -18.72 11.74 -21.73
C GLN A 15 -17.74 10.59 -21.97
N LYS A 16 -17.35 10.35 -23.23
CA LYS A 16 -16.48 9.23 -23.62
C LYS A 16 -15.09 9.37 -23.00
N VAL A 17 -14.52 10.58 -23.02
CA VAL A 17 -13.20 10.84 -22.44
C VAL A 17 -13.24 10.72 -20.92
N LEU A 18 -14.26 11.26 -20.25
CA LEU A 18 -14.39 11.13 -18.80
C LEU A 18 -14.52 9.66 -18.37
N ALA A 19 -15.39 8.90 -19.03
CA ALA A 19 -15.57 7.47 -18.75
C ALA A 19 -14.29 6.67 -19.03
N GLY A 20 -13.64 6.93 -20.17
CA GLY A 20 -12.38 6.28 -20.56
C GLY A 20 -11.24 6.61 -19.60
N TYR A 21 -11.13 7.86 -19.15
CA TYR A 21 -10.11 8.27 -18.18
C TYR A 21 -10.32 7.60 -16.81
N ILE A 22 -11.57 7.53 -16.34
CA ILE A 22 -11.87 6.83 -15.08
C ILE A 22 -11.51 5.34 -15.19
N GLN A 23 -11.81 4.69 -16.32
CA GLN A 23 -11.43 3.29 -16.53
C GLN A 23 -9.91 3.12 -16.61
N TYR A 24 -9.20 4.00 -17.32
CA TYR A 24 -7.74 3.97 -17.43
C TYR A 24 -7.06 4.08 -16.06
N ILE A 25 -7.49 5.05 -15.25
CA ILE A 25 -6.98 5.19 -13.87
C ILE A 25 -7.37 3.99 -13.01
N SER A 26 -8.58 3.45 -13.18
CA SER A 26 -8.99 2.21 -12.51
C SER A 26 -8.03 1.06 -12.81
N ASP A 27 -7.69 0.86 -14.08
CA ASP A 27 -6.82 -0.24 -14.51
C ASP A 27 -5.39 -0.08 -13.97
N ILE A 28 -4.87 1.16 -13.93
CA ILE A 28 -3.58 1.47 -13.29
C ILE A 28 -3.62 1.11 -11.80
N VAL A 29 -4.63 1.59 -11.08
CA VAL A 29 -4.75 1.35 -9.64
C VAL A 29 -4.88 -0.14 -9.34
N VAL A 30 -5.66 -0.88 -10.12
CA VAL A 30 -5.79 -2.35 -9.98
C VAL A 30 -4.44 -3.02 -10.19
N LYS A 31 -3.73 -2.68 -11.27
CA LYS A 31 -2.40 -3.24 -11.56
C LYS A 31 -1.40 -2.96 -10.43
N GLU A 32 -1.27 -1.70 -10.03
CA GLU A 32 -0.35 -1.27 -8.98
C GLU A 32 -0.67 -1.91 -7.62
N THR A 33 -1.96 -2.03 -7.29
CA THR A 33 -2.39 -2.69 -6.05
C THR A 33 -2.01 -4.17 -6.06
N LEU A 34 -2.24 -4.88 -7.16
CA LEU A 34 -1.87 -6.30 -7.29
C LEU A 34 -0.36 -6.50 -7.24
N GLU A 35 0.42 -5.66 -7.92
CA GLU A 35 1.88 -5.67 -7.84
C GLU A 35 2.38 -5.41 -6.43
N ASN A 36 1.80 -4.44 -5.71
CA ASN A 36 2.15 -4.16 -4.33
C ASN A 36 1.84 -5.35 -3.40
N ILE A 37 0.69 -6.02 -3.57
CA ILE A 37 0.35 -7.22 -2.78
C ILE A 37 1.34 -8.35 -3.08
N ARG A 38 1.72 -8.57 -4.34
CA ARG A 38 2.73 -9.57 -4.73
C ARG A 38 4.09 -9.27 -4.09
N ASN A 39 4.53 -8.02 -4.16
CA ASN A 39 5.79 -7.59 -3.55
C ASN A 39 5.78 -7.78 -2.03
N GLN A 40 4.66 -7.44 -1.36
CA GLN A 40 4.51 -7.66 0.07
C GLN A 40 4.54 -9.15 0.44
N LEU A 41 3.88 -9.99 -0.35
CA LEU A 41 3.90 -11.44 -0.17
C LEU A 41 5.33 -11.99 -0.34
N GLU A 42 6.06 -11.56 -1.36
CA GLU A 42 7.44 -11.97 -1.60
C GLU A 42 8.36 -11.58 -0.45
N ILE A 43 8.31 -10.32 -0.01
CA ILE A 43 9.12 -9.82 1.10
C ILE A 43 8.81 -10.60 2.38
N LYS A 44 7.54 -10.83 2.69
CA LYS A 44 7.13 -11.59 3.87
C LYS A 44 7.58 -13.05 3.80
N THR A 45 7.46 -13.68 2.63
CA THR A 45 7.89 -15.06 2.42
C THR A 45 9.40 -15.19 2.63
N ARG A 46 10.19 -14.31 2.03
CA ARG A 46 11.65 -14.28 2.22
C ARG A 46 12.04 -14.06 3.67
N TYR A 47 11.39 -13.10 4.35
CA TYR A 47 11.63 -12.82 5.76
C TYR A 47 11.39 -14.06 6.64
N GLU A 48 10.25 -14.75 6.46
CA GLU A 48 9.95 -15.95 7.24
C GLU A 48 10.88 -17.13 6.91
N GLN A 49 11.33 -17.27 5.66
CA GLN A 49 12.35 -18.25 5.25
C GLN A 49 13.69 -17.99 5.95
N GLU A 50 14.19 -16.76 5.93
CA GLU A 50 15.44 -16.38 6.57
C GLU A 50 15.36 -16.57 8.10
N LYS A 51 14.23 -16.15 8.69
CA LYS A 51 13.97 -16.33 10.12
C LYS A 51 13.93 -17.81 10.51
N LEU A 52 13.32 -18.65 9.68
CA LEU A 52 13.29 -20.10 9.90
C LEU A 52 14.69 -20.72 9.84
N ALA A 53 15.51 -20.32 8.87
CA ALA A 53 16.89 -20.77 8.75
C ALA A 53 17.72 -20.35 9.98
N MET A 54 17.56 -19.11 10.45
CA MET A 54 18.21 -18.62 11.67
C MET A 54 17.78 -19.42 12.91
N ASP A 55 16.48 -19.72 13.04
CA ASP A 55 15.99 -20.50 14.18
C ASP A 55 16.46 -21.95 14.17
N ARG A 56 16.61 -22.58 12.99
CA ARG A 56 17.26 -23.90 12.88
C ARG A 56 18.68 -23.87 13.44
N VAL A 57 19.47 -22.86 13.07
CA VAL A 57 20.83 -22.71 13.58
C VAL A 57 20.84 -22.46 15.09
N ARG A 58 19.94 -21.59 15.58
CA ARG A 58 19.81 -21.32 17.02
C ARG A 58 19.48 -22.57 17.83
N LEU A 59 18.51 -23.35 17.37
CA LEU A 59 18.11 -24.61 18.02
C LEU A 59 19.22 -25.65 17.95
N LYS A 60 19.95 -25.73 16.83
CA LYS A 60 21.11 -26.61 16.71
C LYS A 60 22.21 -26.24 17.71
N ASN A 61 22.55 -24.96 17.82
CA ASN A 61 23.54 -24.49 18.80
C ASN A 61 23.09 -24.78 20.24
N GLN A 62 21.79 -24.66 20.52
CA GLN A 62 21.23 -25.02 21.82
C GLN A 62 21.34 -26.52 22.11
N LEU A 63 21.05 -27.36 21.12
CA LEU A 63 21.22 -28.81 21.20
C LEU A 63 22.69 -29.16 21.46
N ASP A 64 23.62 -28.58 20.71
CA ASP A 64 25.06 -28.80 20.88
C ASP A 64 25.53 -28.40 22.29
N ALA A 65 25.05 -27.27 22.82
CA ALA A 65 25.33 -26.84 24.18
C ALA A 65 24.72 -27.80 25.24
N ASN A 66 23.50 -28.29 25.01
CA ASN A 66 22.84 -29.26 25.88
C ASN A 66 23.58 -30.60 25.90
N ILE A 67 24.10 -31.06 24.75
CA ILE A 67 24.92 -32.27 24.65
C ILE A 67 26.19 -32.14 25.50
N GLN A 68 26.87 -30.99 25.45
CA GLN A 68 28.04 -30.75 26.31
C GLN A 68 27.67 -30.72 27.79
N ARG A 69 26.55 -30.07 28.13
CA ARG A 69 26.04 -30.03 29.51
C ARG A 69 25.68 -31.43 30.03
N LEU A 70 25.04 -32.27 29.22
CA LEU A 70 24.74 -33.67 29.54
C LEU A 70 26.00 -34.50 29.70
N HIS A 71 27.03 -34.25 28.89
CA HIS A 71 28.33 -34.90 29.03
C HIS A 71 28.94 -34.62 30.41
N TYR A 72 29.00 -33.35 30.83
CA TYR A 72 29.49 -32.99 32.17
C TYR A 72 28.61 -33.56 33.29
N SER A 73 27.28 -33.55 33.11
CA SER A 73 26.35 -34.15 34.07
C SER A 73 26.59 -35.65 34.23
N LEU A 74 26.91 -36.36 33.14
CA LEU A 74 27.25 -37.78 33.16
C LEU A 74 28.56 -38.05 33.91
N GLU A 75 29.59 -37.24 33.68
CA GLU A 75 30.87 -37.34 34.40
C GLU A 75 30.68 -37.12 35.91
N ILE A 76 29.94 -36.08 36.29
CA ILE A 76 29.65 -35.76 37.69
C ILE A 76 28.81 -36.88 38.34
N ALA A 77 27.78 -37.39 37.66
CA ALA A 77 26.96 -38.49 38.18
C ALA A 77 27.78 -39.76 38.42
N ASN A 78 28.69 -40.09 37.49
CA ASN A 78 29.61 -41.21 37.64
C ASN A 78 30.58 -41.00 38.82
N ALA A 79 31.16 -39.80 38.95
CA ALA A 79 32.06 -39.46 40.05
C ALA A 79 31.36 -39.48 41.42
N ALA A 80 30.10 -39.05 41.49
CA ALA A 80 29.26 -39.08 42.68
C ALA A 80 28.70 -40.48 43.00
N GLY A 81 28.91 -41.48 42.13
CA GLY A 81 28.38 -42.84 42.30
C GLY A 81 26.87 -42.95 42.10
N ILE A 82 26.23 -41.96 41.48
CA ILE A 82 24.78 -41.92 41.26
C ILE A 82 24.46 -42.59 39.91
N LYS A 83 24.22 -43.90 39.94
CA LYS A 83 23.89 -44.67 38.73
C LYS A 83 22.42 -44.61 38.34
N ARG A 84 21.54 -44.70 39.34
CA ARG A 84 20.07 -44.75 39.17
C ARG A 84 19.44 -43.41 39.55
N PRO A 85 18.19 -43.14 39.09
CA PRO A 85 17.51 -41.91 39.44
C PRO A 85 17.38 -41.76 40.96
N VAL A 86 17.66 -40.56 41.46
CA VAL A 86 17.59 -40.24 42.87
C VAL A 86 16.15 -39.85 43.19
N TYR A 87 15.36 -40.84 43.62
CA TYR A 87 14.02 -40.58 44.13
C TYR A 87 14.14 -40.12 45.57
N SER A 88 13.59 -38.93 45.86
CA SER A 88 13.47 -38.52 47.23
C SER A 88 12.16 -39.01 47.83
N ASN A 89 12.27 -39.68 48.97
CA ASN A 89 11.17 -40.06 49.83
C ASN A 89 10.60 -38.83 50.57
N GLY A 90 10.18 -37.79 49.84
CA GLY A 90 9.51 -36.61 50.39
C GLY A 90 10.40 -35.42 50.81
N GLN A 91 11.71 -35.45 50.55
CA GLN A 91 12.63 -34.30 50.74
C GLN A 91 13.01 -33.66 49.39
N ALA A 92 13.18 -32.34 49.27
CA ALA A 92 13.63 -31.77 47.99
C ALA A 92 15.09 -32.18 47.71
N VAL A 93 15.34 -32.98 46.66
CA VAL A 93 16.72 -33.18 46.16
C VAL A 93 17.18 -31.85 45.60
N LYS A 94 18.20 -31.25 46.21
CA LYS A 94 18.82 -30.05 45.67
C LYS A 94 19.79 -30.47 44.57
N ASP A 95 19.27 -30.58 43.37
CA ASP A 95 20.06 -30.85 42.17
C ASP A 95 20.82 -29.60 41.74
N ASP A 96 21.92 -29.79 41.02
CA ASP A 96 22.67 -28.69 40.44
C ASP A 96 21.88 -28.08 39.27
N PRO A 97 21.66 -26.75 39.24
CA PRO A 97 20.87 -26.10 38.19
C PRO A 97 21.57 -26.10 36.83
N ASP A 98 22.90 -26.20 36.80
CA ASP A 98 23.72 -26.20 35.60
C ASP A 98 24.00 -27.64 35.12
N PHE A 99 24.21 -28.59 36.02
CA PHE A 99 24.54 -29.99 35.72
C PHE A 99 23.71 -31.00 36.52
N SER A 100 22.45 -31.16 36.11
CA SER A 100 21.51 -32.07 36.76
C SER A 100 21.98 -33.53 36.74
N ILE A 101 22.12 -34.13 37.93
CA ILE A 101 22.53 -35.54 38.12
C ILE A 101 21.39 -36.44 38.64
N SER A 102 20.22 -35.87 38.91
CA SER A 102 19.07 -36.57 39.50
C SER A 102 18.55 -37.75 38.67
N LEU A 103 18.70 -37.73 37.35
CA LEU A 103 18.33 -38.84 36.46
C LEU A 103 19.26 -40.06 36.59
N GLY A 104 20.45 -39.88 37.18
CA GLY A 104 21.48 -40.90 37.33
C GLY A 104 22.26 -41.17 36.03
N ALA A 105 23.48 -41.68 36.17
CA ALA A 105 24.40 -41.90 35.06
C ALA A 105 23.80 -42.76 33.93
N ASP A 106 23.03 -43.80 34.26
CA ASP A 106 22.42 -44.69 33.26
C ASP A 106 21.40 -43.93 32.39
N GLY A 107 20.55 -43.10 33.03
CA GLY A 107 19.53 -42.33 32.32
C GLY A 107 20.11 -41.14 31.56
N ILE A 108 21.11 -40.46 32.12
CA ILE A 108 21.83 -39.35 31.44
C ILE A 108 22.59 -39.89 30.22
N SER A 109 23.25 -41.04 30.33
CA SER A 109 23.94 -41.69 29.20
C SER A 109 22.96 -41.99 28.07
N ARG A 110 21.79 -42.56 28.37
CA ARG A 110 20.78 -42.83 27.34
C ARG A 110 20.22 -41.55 26.72
N LYS A 111 19.98 -40.51 27.52
CA LYS A 111 19.54 -39.20 27.02
C LYS A 111 20.58 -38.55 26.11
N LEU A 112 21.87 -38.64 26.48
CA LEU A 112 22.98 -38.15 25.67
C LEU A 112 23.07 -38.87 24.31
N GLU A 113 22.86 -40.19 24.27
CA GLU A 113 22.78 -40.94 23.02
C GLU A 113 21.62 -40.49 22.13
N ILE A 114 20.45 -40.24 22.74
CA ILE A 114 19.27 -39.74 22.01
C ILE A 114 19.56 -38.37 21.41
N GLU A 115 20.06 -37.41 22.21
CA GLU A 115 20.33 -36.04 21.74
C GLU A 115 21.45 -36.00 20.70
N LYS A 116 22.49 -36.83 20.82
CA LYS A 116 23.53 -37.00 19.77
C LYS A 116 22.99 -37.65 18.49
N GLY A 117 21.93 -38.45 18.60
CA GLY A 117 21.27 -39.10 17.47
C GLY A 117 20.32 -38.18 16.70
N VAL A 118 19.98 -37.00 17.24
CA VAL A 118 19.09 -36.04 16.57
C VAL A 118 19.83 -35.40 15.40
N THR A 119 19.44 -35.76 14.18
CA THR A 119 20.02 -35.20 12.95
C THR A 119 19.30 -33.93 12.50
N ASP A 120 18.00 -33.81 12.77
CA ASP A 120 17.18 -32.64 12.47
C ASP A 120 16.42 -32.15 13.70
N VAL A 121 16.64 -30.89 14.09
CA VAL A 121 15.96 -30.23 15.20
C VAL A 121 14.45 -30.10 14.98
N ALA A 122 13.98 -30.20 13.73
CA ALA A 122 12.56 -30.20 13.41
C ALA A 122 11.82 -31.48 13.86
N GLU A 123 12.52 -32.58 14.14
CA GLU A 123 11.88 -33.80 14.63
C GLU A 123 11.37 -33.65 16.07
N ILE A 124 12.05 -32.82 16.85
CA ILE A 124 11.77 -32.62 18.28
C ILE A 124 11.01 -31.33 18.56
N ASP A 125 11.09 -30.33 17.67
CA ASP A 125 10.46 -29.02 17.85
C ASP A 125 9.21 -28.85 16.97
N GLY A 126 8.04 -28.88 17.62
CA GLY A 126 6.75 -28.69 16.95
C GLY A 126 6.54 -27.26 16.41
N ASP A 127 7.10 -26.24 17.06
CA ASP A 127 6.99 -24.85 16.59
C ASP A 127 7.76 -24.66 15.28
N LEU A 128 8.96 -25.24 15.19
CA LEU A 128 9.77 -25.21 13.99
C LEU A 128 9.06 -25.87 12.79
N ARG A 129 8.36 -27.00 13.02
CA ARG A 129 7.53 -27.64 12.01
C ARG A 129 6.35 -26.77 11.58
N ASN A 130 5.67 -26.13 12.53
CA ASN A 130 4.56 -25.21 12.22
C ASN A 130 5.04 -24.02 11.38
N ARG A 131 6.23 -23.51 11.66
CA ARG A 131 6.83 -22.41 10.90
C ARG A 131 7.29 -22.82 9.52
N GLN A 132 7.85 -24.01 9.38
CA GLN A 132 8.14 -24.60 8.07
C GLN A 132 6.85 -24.70 7.23
N TYR A 133 5.77 -25.23 7.80
CA TYR A 133 4.47 -25.29 7.14
C TYR A 133 3.94 -23.90 6.77
N HIS A 134 4.08 -22.90 7.66
CA HIS A 134 3.67 -21.53 7.38
C HIS A 134 4.42 -20.95 6.17
N VAL A 135 5.73 -21.16 6.10
CA VAL A 135 6.57 -20.73 4.98
C VAL A 135 6.16 -21.42 3.67
N GLU A 136 5.87 -22.71 3.71
CA GLU A 136 5.38 -23.47 2.54
C GLU A 136 4.04 -22.94 2.04
N GLN A 137 3.12 -22.63 2.95
CA GLN A 137 1.83 -22.01 2.61
C GLN A 137 1.99 -20.61 2.00
N LEU A 138 2.94 -19.82 2.49
CA LEU A 138 3.26 -18.51 1.90
C LEU A 138 3.89 -18.65 0.52
N ALA A 139 4.81 -19.60 0.33
CA ALA A 139 5.45 -19.85 -0.96
C ALA A 139 4.49 -20.45 -2.01
N ALA A 140 3.51 -21.23 -1.57
CA ALA A 140 2.45 -21.77 -2.43
C ALA A 140 1.36 -20.74 -2.75
N MET A 141 1.28 -19.64 -2.00
CA MET A 141 0.31 -18.58 -2.23
C MET A 141 0.65 -17.83 -3.52
N ASN A 142 -0.30 -17.75 -4.44
CA ASN A 142 -0.19 -16.96 -5.65
C ASN A 142 -1.31 -15.92 -5.70
N VAL A 143 -0.95 -14.67 -6.00
CA VAL A 143 -1.89 -13.55 -6.16
C VAL A 143 -2.30 -13.49 -7.62
N SER A 144 -3.46 -14.09 -7.93
CA SER A 144 -4.06 -14.07 -9.25
C SER A 144 -4.42 -12.65 -9.70
N ASP A 145 -4.49 -12.43 -11.02
CA ASP A 145 -5.02 -11.19 -11.57
C ASP A 145 -6.53 -11.10 -11.29
N VAL A 146 -6.89 -10.28 -10.31
CA VAL A 146 -8.29 -10.03 -9.94
C VAL A 146 -8.73 -8.69 -10.51
N LYS A 147 -9.87 -8.68 -11.21
CA LYS A 147 -10.50 -7.44 -11.64
C LYS A 147 -11.38 -6.92 -10.49
N PHE A 148 -11.08 -5.72 -10.02
CA PHE A 148 -11.91 -5.00 -9.07
C PHE A 148 -12.00 -3.52 -9.47
N THR A 149 -13.01 -2.82 -8.96
CA THR A 149 -13.16 -1.38 -9.17
C THR A 149 -12.80 -0.65 -7.89
N PRO A 150 -11.78 0.22 -7.86
CA PRO A 150 -11.33 0.92 -6.65
C PRO A 150 -12.28 2.05 -6.22
N PHE A 151 -13.42 2.20 -6.90
CA PHE A 151 -14.45 3.17 -6.61
C PHE A 151 -15.84 2.58 -6.87
N LYS A 152 -16.88 3.28 -6.41
CA LYS A 152 -18.28 2.98 -6.68
C LYS A 152 -18.97 4.23 -7.22
N TYR A 153 -19.64 4.11 -8.36
CA TYR A 153 -20.43 5.21 -8.91
C TYR A 153 -21.67 5.48 -8.04
N GLN A 154 -21.82 6.73 -7.60
CA GLN A 154 -23.12 7.27 -7.20
C GLN A 154 -23.86 7.84 -8.41
N LEU A 155 -23.11 8.46 -9.33
CA LEU A 155 -23.58 8.96 -10.61
C LEU A 155 -22.54 8.59 -11.67
N SER A 156 -22.96 7.84 -12.69
CA SER A 156 -22.12 7.54 -13.84
C SER A 156 -21.90 8.79 -14.71
N PRO A 157 -20.83 8.86 -15.51
CA PRO A 157 -20.61 9.94 -16.47
C PRO A 157 -21.88 10.18 -17.32
N SER A 158 -22.54 11.31 -17.10
CA SER A 158 -23.81 11.64 -17.75
C SER A 158 -23.56 12.40 -19.05
N LEU A 159 -24.48 12.27 -20.01
CA LEU A 159 -24.43 13.06 -21.24
C LEU A 159 -24.89 14.48 -20.91
N PRO A 160 -24.05 15.52 -21.09
CA PRO A 160 -24.41 16.87 -20.67
C PRO A 160 -25.55 17.41 -21.53
N VAL A 161 -26.68 17.76 -20.92
CA VAL A 161 -27.85 18.31 -21.64
C VAL A 161 -27.67 19.80 -21.93
N LYS A 162 -26.89 20.49 -21.09
CA LYS A 162 -26.59 21.92 -21.20
C LYS A 162 -25.12 22.10 -21.56
N LYS A 163 -24.83 23.01 -22.48
CA LYS A 163 -23.45 23.41 -22.80
C LYS A 163 -22.85 24.17 -21.61
N ASP A 164 -21.65 23.78 -21.20
CA ASP A 164 -20.84 24.56 -20.27
C ASP A 164 -20.25 25.78 -20.98
N GLY A 165 -20.47 26.97 -20.42
CA GLY A 165 -20.03 28.26 -20.98
C GLY A 165 -21.13 29.33 -21.00
N PRO A 166 -20.81 30.55 -21.48
CA PRO A 166 -21.79 31.64 -21.54
C PRO A 166 -22.95 31.25 -22.46
N GLY A 167 -24.17 31.37 -21.95
CA GLY A 167 -25.37 31.08 -22.73
C GLY A 167 -25.47 31.99 -23.95
N LYS A 168 -26.04 31.49 -25.05
CA LYS A 168 -26.21 32.28 -26.29
C LYS A 168 -26.91 33.62 -26.03
N ALA A 169 -27.88 33.65 -25.11
CA ALA A 169 -28.56 34.87 -24.69
C ALA A 169 -27.60 35.91 -24.09
N ILE A 170 -26.69 35.49 -23.21
CA ILE A 170 -25.68 36.38 -22.60
C ILE A 170 -24.79 36.97 -23.68
N ILE A 171 -24.32 36.14 -24.62
CA ILE A 171 -23.49 36.58 -25.75
C ILE A 171 -24.23 37.62 -26.60
N ILE A 172 -25.50 37.38 -26.93
CA ILE A 172 -26.33 38.29 -27.74
C ILE A 172 -26.55 39.62 -27.01
N ILE A 173 -26.88 39.58 -25.71
CA ILE A 173 -27.12 40.79 -24.91
C ILE A 173 -25.84 41.64 -24.84
N LEU A 174 -24.69 41.03 -24.57
CA LEU A 174 -23.39 41.73 -24.54
C LEU A 174 -23.04 42.33 -25.90
N ALA A 175 -23.24 41.59 -26.99
CA ALA A 175 -22.98 42.08 -28.34
C ALA A 175 -23.89 43.27 -28.69
N ALA A 176 -25.18 43.21 -28.34
CA ALA A 176 -26.13 44.29 -28.57
C ALA A 176 -25.77 45.55 -27.76
N LEU A 177 -25.34 45.40 -26.51
CA LEU A 177 -24.96 46.51 -25.64
C LEU A 177 -23.71 47.22 -26.18
N ILE A 178 -22.68 46.47 -26.60
CA ILE A 178 -21.47 47.02 -27.22
C ILE A 178 -21.80 47.71 -28.55
N GLY A 179 -22.59 47.07 -29.41
CA GLY A 179 -23.03 47.65 -30.69
C GLY A 179 -23.82 48.95 -30.50
N GLY A 180 -24.72 48.99 -29.51
CA GLY A 180 -25.49 50.17 -29.15
C GLY A 180 -24.60 51.33 -28.68
N MET A 181 -23.63 51.06 -27.80
CA MET A 181 -22.68 52.09 -27.35
C MET A 181 -21.85 52.67 -28.50
N MET A 182 -21.36 51.82 -29.40
CA MET A 182 -20.60 52.28 -30.58
C MET A 182 -21.47 53.10 -31.54
N ALA A 183 -22.72 52.70 -31.77
CA ALA A 183 -23.65 53.45 -32.63
C ALA A 183 -23.95 54.84 -32.06
N CYS A 184 -24.29 54.91 -30.76
CA CYS A 184 -24.52 56.18 -30.07
C CYS A 184 -23.27 57.08 -30.13
N GLY A 185 -22.09 56.53 -29.85
CA GLY A 185 -20.82 57.26 -29.95
C GLY A 185 -20.56 57.80 -31.36
N GLY A 186 -20.80 56.98 -32.40
CA GLY A 186 -20.62 57.39 -33.79
C GLY A 186 -21.55 58.52 -34.21
N VAL A 187 -22.83 58.47 -33.83
CA VAL A 187 -23.80 59.53 -34.13
C VAL A 187 -23.43 60.82 -33.41
N LEU A 188 -23.06 60.76 -32.13
CA LEU A 188 -22.65 61.93 -31.35
C LEU A 188 -21.38 62.58 -31.91
N LEU A 189 -20.37 61.80 -32.29
CA LEU A 189 -19.16 62.31 -32.93
C LEU A 189 -19.45 62.95 -34.29
N ARG A 190 -20.30 62.33 -35.12
CA ARG A 190 -20.73 62.91 -36.39
C ARG A 190 -21.46 64.22 -36.19
N HIS A 191 -22.40 64.27 -35.25
CA HIS A 191 -23.15 65.48 -34.92
C HIS A 191 -22.22 66.59 -34.42
N ALA A 192 -21.30 66.28 -33.50
CA ALA A 192 -20.32 67.23 -32.99
C ALA A 192 -19.40 67.78 -34.09
N MET A 193 -18.95 66.94 -35.03
CA MET A 193 -18.15 67.39 -36.17
C MET A 193 -18.93 68.29 -37.13
N VAL A 194 -20.20 67.96 -37.42
CA VAL A 194 -21.06 68.80 -38.27
C VAL A 194 -21.34 70.14 -37.61
N SER A 195 -21.68 70.17 -36.32
CA SER A 195 -21.85 71.41 -35.56
C SER A 195 -20.59 72.29 -35.61
N ARG A 196 -19.41 71.72 -35.39
CA ARG A 196 -18.13 72.48 -35.48
C ARG A 196 -17.88 73.02 -36.88
N LYS A 197 -18.20 72.26 -37.93
CA LYS A 197 -18.07 72.75 -39.31
C LYS A 197 -19.03 73.91 -39.59
N MET A 198 -20.27 73.87 -39.09
CA MET A 198 -21.23 74.97 -39.22
C MET A 198 -20.81 76.21 -38.42
N GLU A 199 -20.33 76.04 -37.20
CA GLU A 199 -19.82 77.13 -36.37
C GLU A 199 -18.61 77.82 -37.01
N ASN A 200 -17.67 77.04 -37.56
CA ASN A 200 -16.56 77.59 -38.34
C ASN A 200 -17.01 78.28 -39.63
N ALA A 201 -18.07 77.79 -40.29
CA ALA A 201 -18.60 78.42 -41.50
C ALA A 201 -19.28 79.77 -41.19
N LEU A 202 -20.07 79.84 -40.11
CA LEU A 202 -20.68 81.09 -39.61
C LEU A 202 -19.63 82.11 -39.18
N ALA A 203 -18.58 81.67 -38.48
CA ALA A 203 -17.48 82.56 -38.06
C ALA A 203 -16.63 83.08 -39.24
N ILE A 204 -16.62 82.39 -40.39
CA ILE A 204 -15.97 82.87 -41.62
C ILE A 204 -16.86 83.90 -42.32
N ASP A 205 -18.18 83.67 -42.35
CA ASP A 205 -19.16 84.59 -42.96
C ASP A 205 -19.21 85.93 -42.20
N GLU A 206 -19.17 85.89 -40.85
CA GLU A 206 -19.11 87.08 -40.00
C GLU A 206 -17.78 87.85 -40.12
N ARG A 207 -16.72 87.25 -40.66
CA ARG A 207 -15.44 87.92 -40.97
C ARG A 207 -15.35 88.48 -42.39
N LEU A 208 -16.33 88.19 -43.25
CA LEU A 208 -16.38 88.63 -44.65
C LEU A 208 -17.40 89.77 -44.89
N VAL A 209 -18.08 90.21 -43.83
CA VAL A 209 -18.94 91.41 -43.78
C VAL A 209 -18.21 92.54 -43.04
#